data_AF-A0A8T6LX06-F1
#
_entry.id   AF-A0A8T6LX06-F1
#
_cell.length_a   1.000
_cell.length_b   1.000
_cell.length_c   1.000
_cell.angle_alpha   90.00
_cell.angle_beta   90.00
_cell.angle_gamma   90.00
#
_symmetry.space_group_name_H-M   'P 1'
#
loop_
_entity.id
_entity.type
_entity.pdbx_description
1 polymer ?
#
loop_
_entity_poly.entity_id
_entity_poly.type
_entity_poly.pdbx_seq_one_letter_code
_entity_poly.pdbx_strand_id
1 'polypeptide(L)'
;MLNKKGQIGDTITWVVATIVIVVVLMFFIFGSSMLASTKSVGKYKSSLISTSSFVGDDIFLKKSLESYIMIKDSTTKSKIDKDLVKKEMEKKFKLSLNETRGEMNRRYNLE
;
A
#
# COMPACT_ATOMS: atom_id res chain seq x y z
N MET A 1 -2.53 -26.79 57.42
CA MET A 1 -3.29 -25.96 56.45
C MET A 1 -2.43 -24.78 56.01
N LEU A 2 -1.63 -24.93 54.94
CA LEU A 2 -0.65 -23.90 54.50
C LEU A 2 -0.53 -23.75 52.97
N ASN A 3 -1.52 -24.20 52.18
CA ASN A 3 -1.46 -24.13 50.71
C ASN A 3 -2.22 -22.96 50.07
N LYS A 4 -2.93 -22.12 50.84
CA LYS A 4 -3.72 -21.02 50.25
C LYS A 4 -2.89 -19.78 49.88
N LYS A 5 -1.70 -19.58 50.46
CA LYS A 5 -0.90 -18.36 50.21
C LYS A 5 -0.10 -18.43 48.90
N GLY A 6 0.46 -19.58 48.54
CA GLY A 6 1.20 -19.76 47.28
C GLY A 6 0.30 -19.59 46.05
N GLN A 7 -0.92 -20.15 46.11
CA GLN A 7 -1.89 -20.07 45.02
C GLN A 7 -2.34 -18.63 44.69
N ILE A 8 -2.38 -17.75 45.70
CA ILE A 8 -2.71 -16.34 45.51
C ILE A 8 -1.54 -15.61 44.83
N GLY A 9 -0.29 -15.92 45.20
CA GLY A 9 0.91 -15.33 44.58
C GLY A 9 1.05 -15.69 43.10
N ASP A 10 0.79 -16.95 42.74
CA ASP A 10 0.83 -17.40 41.34
C ASP A 10 -0.26 -16.74 40.50
N THR A 11 -1.47 -16.62 41.05
CA THR A 11 -2.59 -15.96 40.37
C THR A 11 -2.30 -14.47 40.16
N ILE A 12 -1.75 -13.78 41.16
CA ILE A 12 -1.38 -12.36 41.05
C ILE A 12 -0.29 -12.17 40.01
N THR A 13 0.73 -13.04 39.98
CA THR A 13 1.83 -12.95 39.02
C THR A 13 1.33 -13.10 37.58
N TRP A 14 0.39 -14.02 37.34
CA TRP A 14 -0.23 -14.19 36.03
C TRP A 14 -1.02 -12.95 35.61
N VAL A 15 -1.82 -12.39 36.52
CA VAL A 15 -2.57 -11.15 36.27
C VAL A 15 -1.63 -10.00 35.92
N VAL A 16 -0.56 -9.81 36.70
CA VAL A 16 0.44 -8.76 36.44
C VAL A 16 1.12 -8.96 35.07
N ALA A 17 1.49 -10.20 34.73
CA ALA A 17 2.09 -10.50 33.43
C ALA A 17 1.18 -10.13 32.25
N THR A 18 -0.12 -10.43 32.34
CA THR A 18 -1.08 -10.05 31.29
C THR A 18 -1.22 -8.53 31.13
N ILE A 19 -1.21 -7.78 32.24
CA ILE A 19 -1.27 -6.32 32.21
C ILE A 19 -0.02 -5.74 31.52
N VAL A 20 1.16 -6.27 31.81
CA VAL A 20 2.42 -5.83 31.17
C VAL A 20 2.36 -6.05 29.66
N ILE A 21 1.86 -7.21 29.21
CA ILE A 21 1.71 -7.50 27.77
C ILE A 21 0.78 -6.50 27.10
N VAL A 22 -0.36 -6.18 27.71
CA VAL A 22 -1.32 -5.20 27.17
C VAL A 22 -0.68 -3.82 27.05
N VAL A 23 0.07 -3.38 28.05
CA VAL A 23 0.77 -2.09 28.04
C VAL A 23 1.82 -2.05 26.92
N VAL A 24 2.61 -3.11 26.76
CA VAL A 24 3.62 -3.22 25.68
C VAL A 24 2.95 -3.15 24.30
N LEU A 25 1.82 -3.85 24.11
CA LEU A 25 1.06 -3.79 22.85
C LEU A 25 0.54 -2.38 22.56
N MET A 26 0.05 -1.64 23.57
CA MET A 26 -0.35 -0.24 23.40
C MET A 26 0.81 0.63 22.90
N PHE A 27 2.02 0.45 23.46
CA PHE A 27 3.21 1.16 22.97
C PHE A 27 3.56 0.82 21.53
N PHE A 28 3.46 -0.46 21.12
CA PHE A 28 3.70 -0.86 19.74
C PHE A 28 2.68 -0.29 18.76
N ILE A 29 1.40 -0.30 19.12
CA ILE A 29 0.33 0.27 18.27
C ILE A 29 0.55 1.77 18.11
N PHE A 30 0.82 2.48 19.21
CA PHE A 30 1.05 3.92 19.18
C PHE A 30 2.33 4.28 18.43
N GLY A 31 3.44 3.56 18.69
CA GLY A 31 4.71 3.74 18.01
C GLY A 31 4.61 3.48 16.51
N SER A 32 3.92 2.42 16.11
CA SER A 32 3.67 2.10 14.69
C SER A 32 2.77 3.16 14.04
N SER A 33 1.77 3.66 14.75
CA SER A 33 0.87 4.71 14.24
C SER A 33 1.59 6.06 14.06
N MET A 34 2.46 6.42 15.00
CA MET A 34 3.27 7.64 14.92
C MET A 34 4.33 7.55 13.82
N LEU A 35 4.93 6.37 13.64
CA LEU A 35 5.86 6.09 12.54
C LEU A 35 5.15 6.11 11.19
N ALA A 36 3.94 5.56 11.11
CA ALA A 36 3.08 5.63 9.92
C ALA A 36 2.66 7.08 9.60
N SER A 37 2.38 7.89 10.62
CA SER A 37 2.00 9.31 10.46
C SER A 37 3.19 10.18 10.02
N THR A 38 4.41 9.88 10.48
CA THR A 38 5.65 10.54 10.03
C THR A 38 6.02 10.14 8.60
N LYS A 39 5.55 8.98 8.12
CA LYS A 39 5.46 8.66 6.70
C LYS A 39 4.29 9.42 6.05
N SER A 40 4.27 10.74 6.20
CA SER A 40 3.61 11.59 5.23
C SER A 40 4.12 11.19 3.85
N VAL A 41 3.20 10.91 2.93
CA VAL A 41 3.45 10.62 1.52
C VAL A 41 3.94 11.93 0.88
N GLY A 42 5.13 12.36 1.29
CA GLY A 42 5.73 13.65 1.01
C GLY A 42 7.07 13.44 0.33
N LYS A 43 7.08 13.64 -0.99
CA LYS A 43 8.26 13.86 -1.85
C LYS A 43 9.51 13.07 -1.44
N TYR A 44 9.47 11.75 -1.63
CA TYR A 44 10.66 10.91 -1.50
C TYR A 44 11.70 11.31 -2.54
N LYS A 45 12.95 11.51 -2.10
CA LYS A 45 14.09 11.65 -3.01
C LYS A 45 14.14 10.44 -3.94
N SER A 46 14.08 10.69 -5.24
CA SER A 46 14.10 9.69 -6.32
C SER A 46 15.35 8.81 -6.35
N SER A 47 16.35 9.05 -5.50
CA SER A 47 17.62 8.34 -5.49
C SER A 47 17.66 7.10 -4.59
N LEU A 48 16.67 6.90 -3.71
CA LEU A 48 16.64 5.77 -2.74
C LEU A 48 15.50 4.78 -2.99
N ILE A 49 14.64 5.08 -3.95
CA ILE A 49 13.55 4.23 -4.38
C ILE A 49 13.89 3.83 -5.80
N SER A 50 14.08 2.54 -6.07
CA SER A 50 14.22 2.06 -7.44
C SER A 50 13.05 2.63 -8.25
N THR A 51 13.31 3.14 -9.45
CA THR A 51 12.31 3.72 -10.38
C THR A 51 11.09 2.80 -10.67
N SER A 52 11.13 1.56 -10.18
CA SER A 52 10.10 0.52 -10.18
C SER A 52 9.16 0.50 -8.97
N SER A 53 9.47 1.18 -7.87
CA SER A 53 8.62 1.24 -6.69
C SER A 53 7.56 2.33 -6.88
N PHE A 54 6.56 1.97 -7.68
CA PHE A 54 5.40 2.76 -8.02
C PHE A 54 4.50 2.97 -6.80
N VAL A 55 4.59 4.16 -6.21
CA VAL A 55 3.67 4.62 -5.17
C VAL A 55 2.82 5.71 -5.81
N GLY A 56 1.59 5.35 -6.21
CA GLY A 56 0.64 6.26 -6.85
C GLY A 56 -0.77 5.68 -6.85
N ASP A 57 -1.75 6.54 -6.63
CA ASP A 57 -3.14 6.29 -6.20
C ASP A 57 -3.99 5.36 -7.09
N ASP A 58 -3.48 4.90 -8.22
CA ASP A 58 -4.21 4.05 -9.16
C ASP A 58 -3.33 2.97 -9.82
N ILE A 59 -2.96 1.97 -9.01
CA ILE A 59 -2.16 0.80 -9.43
C ILE A 59 -2.82 0.08 -10.61
N PHE A 60 -4.16 0.05 -10.66
CA PHE A 60 -4.91 -0.63 -11.70
C PHE A 60 -4.78 0.06 -13.06
N LEU A 61 -4.92 1.38 -13.11
CA LEU A 61 -4.72 2.16 -14.33
C LEU A 61 -3.33 1.93 -14.91
N LYS A 62 -2.31 2.02 -14.05
CA LYS A 62 -0.91 1.93 -14.46
C LYS A 62 -0.54 0.55 -14.99
N LYS A 63 -0.92 -0.51 -14.26
CA LYS A 63 -0.68 -1.91 -14.69
C LYS A 63 -1.45 -2.27 -15.97
N SER A 64 -2.62 -1.68 -16.16
CA SER A 64 -3.40 -1.87 -17.38
C SER A 64 -2.74 -1.17 -18.58
N LEU A 65 -2.18 0.03 -18.39
CA LEU A 65 -1.40 0.73 -19.41
C LEU A 65 -0.07 0.01 -19.73
N GLU A 66 0.62 -0.54 -18.74
CA GLU A 66 1.81 -1.38 -18.98
C GLU A 66 1.46 -2.60 -19.83
N SER A 67 0.37 -3.28 -19.48
CA SER A 67 -0.12 -4.43 -20.26
C SER A 67 -0.47 -4.01 -21.70
N TYR A 68 -1.11 -2.85 -21.88
CA TYR A 68 -1.44 -2.30 -23.19
C TYR A 68 -0.19 -2.03 -24.06
N ILE A 69 0.89 -1.53 -23.46
CA ILE A 69 2.15 -1.27 -24.17
C ILE A 69 2.84 -2.59 -24.57
N MET A 70 2.77 -3.62 -23.72
CA MET A 70 3.42 -4.90 -23.97
C MET A 70 2.73 -5.76 -25.04
N ILE A 71 1.45 -5.51 -25.31
CA ILE A 71 0.66 -6.28 -26.28
C ILE A 71 1.03 -5.89 -27.71
N LYS A 72 1.48 -6.88 -28.49
CA LYS A 72 1.83 -6.72 -29.91
C LYS A 72 0.61 -6.85 -30.84
N ASP A 73 -0.42 -7.58 -30.43
CA ASP A 73 -1.63 -7.79 -31.24
C ASP A 73 -2.51 -6.53 -31.30
N SER A 74 -2.78 -6.05 -32.51
CA SER A 74 -3.53 -4.81 -32.76
C SER A 74 -5.01 -4.92 -32.36
N THR A 75 -5.61 -6.10 -32.51
CA THR A 75 -7.02 -6.34 -32.19
C THR A 75 -7.25 -6.28 -30.68
N THR A 76 -6.41 -6.98 -29.92
CA THR A 76 -6.45 -6.97 -28.46
C THR A 76 -6.08 -5.61 -27.90
N LYS A 77 -5.13 -4.91 -28.51
CA LYS A 77 -4.75 -3.54 -28.14
C LYS A 77 -5.94 -2.57 -28.26
N SER A 78 -6.70 -2.64 -29.35
CA SER A 78 -7.90 -1.80 -29.53
C SER A 78 -9.01 -2.12 -28.51
N LYS A 79 -9.20 -3.40 -28.15
CA LYS A 79 -10.18 -3.80 -27.13
C LYS A 79 -9.84 -3.22 -25.75
N ILE A 80 -8.57 -3.28 -25.36
CA ILE A 80 -8.10 -2.74 -24.08
C ILE A 80 -8.19 -1.21 -24.06
N ASP A 81 -7.85 -0.55 -25.17
CA ASP A 81 -8.00 0.91 -25.28
C ASP A 81 -9.45 1.36 -25.02
N LYS A 82 -10.41 0.68 -25.65
CA LYS A 82 -11.85 0.95 -25.44
C LYS A 82 -12.29 0.70 -24.00
N ASP A 83 -11.79 -0.36 -23.38
CA ASP A 83 -12.08 -0.68 -21.98
C ASP A 83 -11.52 0.38 -21.01
N LEU A 84 -10.30 0.86 -21.27
CA LEU A 84 -9.67 1.92 -20.49
C LEU A 84 -10.45 3.24 -20.58
N VAL A 85 -10.85 3.64 -21.79
CA VAL A 85 -11.67 4.85 -21.99
C VAL A 85 -13.03 4.72 -21.30
N LYS A 86 -13.68 3.55 -21.40
CA LYS A 86 -14.95 3.28 -20.72
C LYS A 86 -14.81 3.40 -19.19
N LYS A 87 -13.75 2.84 -18.61
CA LYS A 87 -13.50 2.91 -17.16
C LYS A 87 -13.14 4.31 -16.68
N GLU A 88 -12.49 5.12 -17.52
CA GLU A 88 -12.28 6.54 -17.24
C GLU A 88 -13.62 7.30 -17.21
N MET A 89 -14.52 7.06 -18.17
CA MET A 89 -15.86 7.65 -18.19
C MET A 89 -16.70 7.24 -16.96
N GLU A 90 -16.53 6.00 -16.49
CA GLU A 90 -17.18 5.49 -15.27
C GLU A 90 -16.57 6.06 -13.97
N LYS A 91 -15.58 6.97 -14.06
CA LYS A 91 -14.82 7.51 -12.92
C LYS A 91 -14.22 6.42 -12.02
N LYS A 92 -13.89 5.26 -12.60
CA LYS A 92 -13.24 4.16 -11.88
C LYS A 92 -11.77 4.41 -11.63
N PHE A 93 -11.19 5.38 -12.35
CA PHE A 93 -9.82 5.81 -12.13
C PHE A 93 -9.77 7.11 -11.32
N LYS A 94 -8.82 7.16 -10.39
CA LYS A 94 -8.53 8.38 -9.61
C LYS A 94 -7.65 9.36 -10.39
N LEU A 95 -6.87 8.85 -11.33
CA LEU A 95 -5.96 9.61 -12.17
C LEU A 95 -6.51 9.69 -13.60
N SER A 96 -6.19 10.77 -14.32
CA SER A 96 -6.55 10.87 -15.73
C SER A 96 -5.76 9.85 -16.56
N LEU A 97 -6.45 9.16 -17.47
CA LEU A 97 -5.85 8.22 -18.41
C LEU A 97 -4.82 8.92 -19.30
N ASN A 98 -5.13 10.14 -19.75
CA ASN A 98 -4.28 10.91 -20.66
C ASN A 98 -2.96 11.34 -20.01
N GLU A 99 -3.02 11.82 -18.76
CA GLU A 99 -1.82 12.20 -18.00
C GLU A 99 -0.93 10.97 -17.76
N THR A 100 -1.53 9.86 -17.34
CA THR A 100 -0.81 8.60 -17.07
C THR A 100 -0.21 8.00 -18.35
N ARG A 101 -0.91 8.11 -19.49
CA ARG A 101 -0.38 7.73 -20.81
C ARG A 101 0.84 8.56 -21.20
N GLY A 102 0.78 9.87 -21.00
CA GLY A 102 1.91 10.76 -21.27
C GLY A 102 3.15 10.43 -20.43
N GLU A 103 2.97 10.14 -19.14
CA GLU A 103 4.05 9.68 -18.26
C GLU A 103 4.66 8.35 -18.75
N MET A 104 3.81 7.40 -19.13
CA MET A 104 4.23 6.08 -19.61
C MET A 104 4.99 6.16 -20.92
N ASN A 105 4.56 6.98 -21.87
CA ASN A 105 5.28 7.17 -23.14
C ASN A 105 6.69 7.73 -22.92
N ARG A 106 6.83 8.71 -22.02
CA ARG A 106 8.15 9.25 -21.62
C ARG A 106 9.04 8.19 -20.96
N ARG A 107 8.45 7.31 -20.15
CA ARG A 107 9.20 6.24 -19.46
C ARG A 107 9.71 5.16 -20.41
N TYR A 108 8.91 4.81 -21.42
CA TYR A 108 9.24 3.75 -22.37
C TYR A 108 9.86 4.28 -23.68
N ASN A 109 10.14 5.58 -23.78
CA ASN A 109 10.67 6.25 -24.98
C ASN A 109 9.88 5.84 -26.24
N LEU A 110 8.55 5.92 -26.18
CA LEU A 110 7.67 5.60 -27.31
C LEU A 110 7.47 6.80 -28.26
N GLU A 111 8.40 7.76 -28.24
CA GLU A 111 8.49 8.87 -29.22
C GLU A 111 9.56 8.58 -30.27
#